data_AF-A0A131Y3T7-F1
#
_entry.id   AF-A0A131Y3T7-F1
#
_cell.length_a   1.000
_cell.length_b   1.000
_cell.length_c   1.000
_cell.angle_alpha   90.00
_cell.angle_beta   90.00
_cell.angle_gamma   90.00
#
_symmetry.space_group_name_H-M   'P 1'
#
loop_
_entity.id
_entity.type
_entity.pdbx_description
1 polymer ?
#
loop_
_entity_poly.entity_id
_entity_poly.type
_entity_poly.pdbx_seq_one_letter_code
_entity_poly.pdbx_strand_id
1 'polypeptide(L)'
;YREIGQPLVESVMKGFNGTLFAYGQTASGKTHTMMGTDREMGLIPLAVKEVFNIIENVPDREYLLRISYLEIYNENLHDLMKTPSGSYFQSLQLRENSDGEPYVQDLTEQTVCSMEAVMKAMQLGEKHRHIGCTNLNARSSRSHTIFKMVIESRVRGEEEDHAVTVSHLNLVDLAGSERTAEARTTGERFREGNFINTSLMALSRVISTLSRGEQGFINYRDSKLTRILQNSLGGNAHTAIVCTVTPSSVLQTTCTLRFASSAKKICNRPVVNEVVSDSTMMRRYHREIQTLRQKMKAMEDGTLTKTLQEKDSTIESLSRKVEELQRQLVVSTHSLPQLMTPAPPVDWRSKRRETWCGSRPRSALPVLCMAPALPVLKPPRPADTPQSHLDLSTIEELPETTSTS
;
A
#
# COMPACT_ATOMS: atom_id res chain seq x y z
N TYR A 1 -21.59 16.39 -9.45
CA TYR A 1 -20.14 16.53 -9.25
C TYR A 1 -19.77 16.84 -7.80
N ARG A 2 -20.21 17.98 -7.23
CA ARG A 2 -19.87 18.42 -5.86
C ARG A 2 -20.04 17.35 -4.76
N GLU A 3 -21.08 16.53 -4.85
CA GLU A 3 -21.39 15.55 -3.79
C GLU A 3 -20.50 14.29 -3.81
N ILE A 4 -20.05 13.86 -4.99
CA ILE A 4 -19.38 12.54 -5.15
C ILE A 4 -18.04 12.61 -5.88
N GLY A 5 -17.90 13.52 -6.85
CA GLY A 5 -16.72 13.64 -7.68
C GLY A 5 -15.64 14.44 -6.97
N GLN A 6 -16.00 15.62 -6.44
CA GLN A 6 -15.04 16.48 -5.74
C GLN A 6 -14.42 15.79 -4.51
N PRO A 7 -15.17 15.19 -3.57
CA PRO A 7 -14.57 14.51 -2.42
C PRO A 7 -13.67 13.33 -2.81
N LEU A 8 -14.01 12.63 -3.90
CA LEU A 8 -13.20 11.55 -4.43
C LEU A 8 -11.88 12.08 -5.00
N VAL A 9 -11.91 13.14 -5.81
CA VAL A 9 -10.71 13.78 -6.36
C VAL A 9 -9.81 14.30 -5.23
N GLU A 10 -10.38 14.99 -4.24
CA GLU A 10 -9.64 15.46 -3.07
C GLU A 10 -8.97 14.32 -2.29
N SER A 11 -9.64 13.16 -2.20
CA SER A 11 -9.06 11.95 -1.60
C SER A 11 -7.91 11.39 -2.43
N VAL A 12 -8.07 11.33 -3.76
CA VAL A 12 -7.00 10.87 -4.65
C VAL A 12 -5.77 11.76 -4.56
N MET A 13 -5.95 13.10 -4.55
CA MET A 13 -4.84 14.05 -4.42
C MET A 13 -4.08 13.92 -3.09
N LYS A 14 -4.67 13.26 -2.07
CA LYS A 14 -4.01 12.92 -0.79
C LYS A 14 -3.29 11.56 -0.81
N GLY A 15 -3.27 10.86 -1.94
CA GLY A 15 -2.56 9.58 -2.11
C GLY A 15 -3.42 8.33 -1.97
N PHE A 16 -4.75 8.45 -1.84
CA PHE A 16 -5.65 7.30 -1.84
C PHE A 16 -6.04 6.87 -3.25
N ASN A 17 -6.31 5.59 -3.48
CA ASN A 17 -6.96 5.20 -4.74
C ASN A 17 -8.43 5.60 -4.74
N GLY A 18 -8.92 6.02 -5.90
CA GLY A 18 -10.30 6.44 -6.12
C GLY A 18 -10.89 5.74 -7.34
N THR A 19 -12.15 5.31 -7.23
CA THR A 19 -12.88 4.74 -8.36
C THR A 19 -14.30 5.28 -8.39
N LEU A 20 -14.73 5.76 -9.54
CA LEU A 20 -16.11 6.16 -9.79
C LEU A 20 -16.60 5.45 -11.04
N PHE A 21 -17.75 4.78 -10.94
CA PHE A 21 -18.36 4.16 -12.12
C PHE A 21 -19.85 4.43 -12.24
N ALA A 22 -20.30 4.63 -13.48
CA ALA A 22 -21.70 4.76 -13.83
C ALA A 22 -22.29 3.40 -14.21
N TYR A 23 -23.43 3.03 -13.61
CA TYR A 23 -24.12 1.76 -13.83
C TYR A 23 -25.60 1.98 -14.11
N GLY A 24 -26.16 1.23 -15.06
CA GLY A 24 -27.57 1.34 -15.44
C GLY A 24 -27.81 0.87 -16.86
N GLN A 25 -29.07 0.81 -17.27
CA GLN A 25 -29.41 0.34 -18.62
C GLN A 25 -28.91 1.30 -19.71
N THR A 26 -28.85 0.86 -20.96
CA THR A 26 -28.60 1.74 -22.11
C THR A 26 -29.60 2.90 -22.14
N ALA A 27 -29.09 4.07 -22.53
CA ALA A 27 -29.83 5.33 -22.57
C ALA A 27 -30.38 5.83 -21.21
N SER A 28 -29.96 5.27 -20.08
CA SER A 28 -30.32 5.80 -18.74
C SER A 28 -29.51 7.03 -18.30
N GLY A 29 -28.46 7.41 -19.04
CA GLY A 29 -27.64 8.59 -18.74
C GLY A 29 -26.23 8.33 -18.22
N LYS A 30 -25.69 7.10 -18.34
CA LYS A 30 -24.31 6.77 -17.92
C LYS A 30 -23.25 7.65 -18.58
N THR A 31 -23.16 7.62 -19.91
CA THR A 31 -22.20 8.43 -20.68
C THR A 31 -22.43 9.93 -20.52
N HIS A 32 -23.69 10.37 -20.42
CA HIS A 32 -24.02 11.76 -20.10
C HIS A 32 -23.48 12.17 -18.72
N THR A 33 -23.56 11.29 -17.73
CA THR A 33 -23.02 11.55 -16.39
C THR A 33 -21.50 11.56 -16.39
N MET A 34 -20.86 10.61 -17.10
CA MET A 34 -19.41 10.46 -17.10
C MET A 34 -18.71 11.52 -17.96
N MET A 35 -19.12 11.68 -19.21
CA MET A 35 -18.49 12.61 -20.17
C MET A 35 -19.23 13.94 -20.24
N GLY A 36 -20.56 13.92 -20.22
CA GLY A 36 -21.38 15.10 -20.45
C GLY A 36 -21.73 15.31 -21.93
N THR A 37 -22.04 16.56 -22.25
CA THR A 37 -22.29 17.08 -23.59
C THR A 37 -21.40 18.29 -23.84
N ASP A 38 -21.40 18.82 -25.07
CA ASP A 38 -20.66 20.05 -25.39
C ASP A 38 -21.13 21.27 -24.57
N ARG A 39 -22.34 21.22 -24.00
CA ARG A 39 -22.92 22.28 -23.17
C ARG A 39 -22.72 22.06 -21.68
N GLU A 40 -22.65 20.79 -21.26
CA GLU A 40 -22.59 20.40 -19.85
C GLU A 40 -21.50 19.36 -19.63
N MET A 41 -20.45 19.74 -18.90
CA MET A 41 -19.36 18.83 -18.55
C MET A 41 -19.83 17.74 -17.59
N GLY A 42 -19.49 16.49 -17.88
CA GLY A 42 -19.70 15.34 -16.99
C GLY A 42 -18.63 15.21 -15.91
N LEU A 43 -18.66 14.09 -15.19
CA LEU A 43 -17.75 13.80 -14.07
C LEU A 43 -16.28 13.77 -14.48
N ILE A 44 -15.93 13.22 -15.65
CA ILE A 44 -14.54 13.12 -16.10
C ILE A 44 -13.92 14.50 -16.36
N PRO A 45 -14.45 15.34 -17.27
CA PRO A 45 -13.88 16.67 -17.51
C PRO A 45 -13.86 17.55 -16.25
N LEU A 46 -14.87 17.44 -15.38
CA LEU A 46 -14.89 18.16 -14.10
C LEU A 46 -13.82 17.65 -13.12
N ALA A 47 -13.61 16.33 -13.02
CA ALA A 47 -12.57 15.75 -12.18
C ALA A 47 -11.17 16.13 -12.65
N VAL A 48 -10.92 16.07 -13.97
CA VAL A 48 -9.65 16.51 -14.56
C VAL A 48 -9.39 17.99 -14.26
N LYS A 49 -10.40 18.85 -14.45
CA LYS A 49 -10.29 20.27 -14.12
C LYS A 49 -9.91 20.48 -12.65
N GLU A 50 -10.55 19.76 -11.75
CA GLU A 50 -10.29 19.86 -10.30
C GLU A 50 -8.89 19.38 -9.93
N VAL A 51 -8.39 18.30 -10.53
CA VAL A 51 -7.00 17.84 -10.34
C VAL A 51 -6.02 18.97 -10.68
N PHE A 52 -6.16 19.61 -11.84
CA PHE A 52 -5.29 20.71 -12.24
C PHE A 52 -5.45 21.94 -11.34
N ASN A 53 -6.68 22.28 -10.92
CA ASN A 53 -6.91 23.34 -9.93
C ASN A 53 -6.18 23.06 -8.61
N ILE A 54 -6.23 21.83 -8.10
CA ILE A 54 -5.54 21.46 -6.85
C ILE A 54 -4.02 21.58 -7.02
N ILE A 55 -3.49 21.14 -8.15
CA ILE A 55 -2.04 21.26 -8.45
C ILE A 55 -1.60 22.73 -8.43
N GLU A 56 -2.36 23.62 -9.07
CA GLU A 56 -2.06 25.06 -9.09
C GLU A 56 -2.12 25.70 -7.69
N ASN A 57 -2.94 25.16 -6.78
CA ASN A 57 -3.12 25.69 -5.43
C ASN A 57 -2.20 25.05 -4.37
N VAL A 58 -1.34 24.08 -4.73
CA VAL A 58 -0.41 23.41 -3.80
C VAL A 58 1.03 23.47 -4.35
N PRO A 59 1.70 24.65 -4.28
CA PRO A 59 3.02 24.87 -4.90
C PRO A 59 4.19 24.15 -4.22
N ASP A 60 3.98 23.68 -2.98
CA ASP A 60 4.96 22.93 -2.17
C ASP A 60 5.02 21.44 -2.55
N ARG A 61 4.29 21.01 -3.57
CA ARG A 61 4.30 19.65 -4.08
C ARG A 61 4.54 19.61 -5.59
N GLU A 62 5.27 18.60 -6.01
CA GLU A 62 5.47 18.26 -7.42
C GLU A 62 4.56 17.09 -7.78
N TYR A 63 3.99 17.14 -8.98
CA TYR A 63 3.05 16.14 -9.47
C TYR A 63 3.50 15.60 -10.83
N LEU A 64 3.37 14.29 -11.02
CA LEU A 64 3.49 13.64 -12.32
C LEU A 64 2.17 12.93 -12.62
N LEU A 65 1.54 13.35 -13.72
CA LEU A 65 0.26 12.80 -14.16
C LEU A 65 0.47 11.90 -15.38
N ARG A 66 -0.04 10.67 -15.30
CA ARG A 66 -0.11 9.73 -16.43
C ARG A 66 -1.55 9.32 -16.65
N ILE A 67 -1.99 9.26 -17.90
CA ILE A 67 -3.34 8.80 -18.25
C ILE A 67 -3.30 7.56 -19.13
N SER A 68 -4.31 6.70 -18.96
CA SER A 68 -4.62 5.61 -19.89
C SER A 68 -6.12 5.54 -20.14
N TYR A 69 -6.50 5.06 -21.33
CA TYR A 69 -7.91 4.91 -21.70
C TYR A 69 -8.14 3.54 -22.33
N LEU A 70 -8.91 2.70 -21.64
CA LEU A 70 -9.09 1.28 -21.96
C LEU A 70 -10.55 1.02 -22.31
N GLU A 71 -10.79 0.23 -23.37
CA GLU A 71 -12.09 -0.37 -23.66
C GLU A 71 -12.05 -1.88 -23.36
N ILE A 72 -13.12 -2.38 -22.72
CA ILE A 72 -13.38 -3.81 -22.56
C ILE A 72 -14.60 -4.15 -23.41
N TYR A 73 -14.40 -4.92 -24.48
CA TYR A 73 -15.47 -5.38 -25.37
C TYR A 73 -15.35 -6.88 -25.59
N ASN A 74 -16.43 -7.63 -25.33
CA ASN A 74 -16.46 -9.08 -25.51
C ASN A 74 -15.29 -9.80 -24.80
N GLU A 75 -15.01 -9.40 -23.54
CA GLU A 75 -13.84 -9.85 -22.76
C GLU A 75 -12.47 -9.63 -23.45
N ASN A 76 -12.38 -8.77 -24.46
CA ASN A 76 -11.11 -8.32 -25.05
C ASN A 76 -10.76 -6.92 -24.57
N LEU A 77 -9.46 -6.68 -24.37
CA LEU A 77 -8.93 -5.41 -23.87
C LEU A 77 -8.35 -4.62 -25.03
N HIS A 78 -8.85 -3.41 -25.23
CA HIS A 78 -8.42 -2.53 -26.32
C HIS A 78 -7.89 -1.21 -25.76
N ASP A 79 -6.67 -0.86 -26.17
CA ASP A 79 -6.07 0.44 -25.90
C ASP A 79 -6.73 1.50 -26.78
N LEU A 80 -7.43 2.47 -26.18
CA LEU A 80 -8.05 3.56 -26.93
C LEU A 80 -7.06 4.67 -27.28
N MET A 81 -5.88 4.71 -26.66
CA MET A 81 -4.87 5.76 -26.92
C MET A 81 -3.94 5.42 -28.08
N LYS A 82 -3.82 4.15 -28.45
CA LYS A 82 -3.07 3.71 -29.63
C LYS A 82 -3.88 3.94 -30.90
N THR A 83 -3.22 4.52 -31.91
CA THR A 83 -3.75 4.54 -33.27
C THR A 83 -3.92 3.08 -33.74
N PRO A 84 -5.05 2.71 -34.34
CA PRO A 84 -5.23 1.38 -34.91
C PRO A 84 -4.21 1.15 -36.04
N SER A 85 -3.14 0.41 -35.74
CA SER A 85 -2.11 0.04 -36.72
C SER A 85 -2.47 -1.31 -37.34
N GLY A 86 -3.20 -1.30 -38.45
CA GLY A 86 -3.52 -2.49 -39.26
C GLY A 86 -4.84 -3.20 -38.91
N SER A 87 -5.13 -4.30 -39.61
CA SER A 87 -6.40 -5.05 -39.56
C SER A 87 -6.63 -5.88 -38.30
N TYR A 88 -5.70 -5.84 -37.32
CA TYR A 88 -5.78 -6.62 -36.09
C TYR A 88 -5.63 -5.72 -34.88
N PHE A 89 -6.74 -5.49 -34.16
CA PHE A 89 -6.67 -4.99 -32.79
C PHE A 89 -6.02 -6.07 -31.91
N GLN A 90 -4.76 -5.90 -31.53
CA GLN A 90 -4.11 -6.81 -30.59
C GLN A 90 -4.79 -6.67 -29.22
N SER A 91 -5.52 -7.70 -28.78
CA SER A 91 -6.11 -7.71 -27.44
C SER A 91 -4.99 -7.70 -26.41
N LEU A 92 -5.05 -6.74 -25.48
CA LEU A 92 -4.12 -6.69 -24.36
C LEU A 92 -4.37 -7.86 -23.39
N GLN A 93 -3.33 -8.22 -22.65
CA GLN A 93 -3.37 -9.28 -21.64
C GLN A 93 -3.40 -8.70 -20.23
N LEU A 94 -4.14 -9.35 -19.33
CA LEU A 94 -4.18 -8.99 -17.92
C LEU A 94 -3.21 -9.87 -17.14
N ARG A 95 -2.28 -9.25 -16.44
CA ARG A 95 -1.27 -9.90 -15.58
C ARG A 95 -1.44 -9.45 -14.13
N GLU A 96 -0.72 -10.10 -13.22
CA GLU A 96 -0.65 -9.74 -11.80
C GLU A 96 0.81 -9.34 -11.51
N ASN A 97 1.02 -8.26 -10.74
CA ASN A 97 2.34 -7.86 -10.29
C ASN A 97 2.81 -8.71 -9.10
N SER A 98 3.99 -8.42 -8.56
CA SER A 98 4.55 -9.10 -7.37
C SER A 98 3.65 -9.02 -6.13
N ASP A 99 2.87 -7.95 -6.03
CA ASP A 99 1.94 -7.69 -4.92
C ASP A 99 0.56 -8.33 -5.14
N GLY A 100 0.38 -9.05 -6.26
CA GLY A 100 -0.88 -9.68 -6.64
C GLY A 100 -1.92 -8.70 -7.21
N GLU A 101 -1.54 -7.44 -7.46
CA GLU A 101 -2.42 -6.45 -8.09
C GLU A 101 -2.49 -6.67 -9.61
N PRO A 102 -3.71 -6.69 -10.18
CA PRO A 102 -3.89 -6.90 -11.60
C PRO A 102 -3.52 -5.63 -12.40
N TYR A 103 -2.77 -5.81 -13.48
CA TYR A 103 -2.44 -4.74 -14.43
C TYR A 103 -2.58 -5.21 -15.87
N VAL A 104 -2.87 -4.28 -16.78
CA VAL A 104 -2.96 -4.57 -18.21
C VAL A 104 -1.59 -4.38 -18.84
N GLN A 105 -1.04 -5.46 -19.38
CA GLN A 105 0.25 -5.43 -20.06
C GLN A 105 0.14 -4.62 -21.36
N ASP A 106 1.17 -3.81 -21.66
CA ASP A 106 1.31 -3.02 -22.89
C ASP A 106 0.19 -1.97 -23.11
N LEU A 107 -0.56 -1.64 -22.06
CA LEU A 107 -1.48 -0.50 -22.06
C LEU A 107 -0.67 0.80 -22.10
N THR A 108 -1.00 1.67 -23.05
CA THR A 108 -0.33 2.96 -23.20
C THR A 108 -0.65 3.88 -22.05
N GLU A 109 0.39 4.42 -21.43
CA GLU A 109 0.29 5.49 -20.44
C GLU A 109 0.96 6.75 -21.00
N GLN A 110 0.20 7.83 -21.11
CA GLN A 110 0.70 9.11 -21.62
C GLN A 110 0.85 10.11 -20.47
N THR A 111 2.04 10.69 -20.36
CA THR A 111 2.29 11.83 -19.45
C THR A 111 1.57 13.07 -19.96
N VAL A 112 0.89 13.78 -19.05
CA VAL A 112 0.10 14.98 -19.38
C VAL A 112 0.45 16.14 -18.46
N CYS A 113 0.51 17.34 -19.03
CA CYS A 113 0.86 18.57 -18.30
C CYS A 113 -0.26 19.63 -18.32
N SER A 114 -1.40 19.35 -18.97
CA SER A 114 -2.52 20.28 -19.05
C SER A 114 -3.86 19.56 -19.19
N MET A 115 -4.94 20.22 -18.75
CA MET A 115 -6.32 19.73 -18.95
C MET A 115 -6.62 19.52 -20.44
N GLU A 116 -6.17 20.43 -21.32
CA GLU A 116 -6.39 20.34 -22.77
C GLU A 116 -5.77 19.07 -23.35
N ALA A 117 -4.56 18.69 -22.92
CA ALA A 117 -3.90 17.47 -23.37
C ALA A 117 -4.71 16.22 -22.99
N VAL A 118 -5.26 16.18 -21.78
CA VAL A 118 -6.13 15.08 -21.32
C VAL A 118 -7.40 15.01 -22.16
N MET A 119 -8.10 16.13 -22.34
CA MET A 119 -9.34 16.16 -23.12
C MET A 119 -9.12 15.78 -24.58
N LYS A 120 -8.01 16.21 -25.19
CA LYS A 120 -7.63 15.83 -26.55
C LYS A 120 -7.35 14.33 -26.69
N ALA A 121 -6.64 13.74 -25.72
CA ALA A 121 -6.38 12.30 -25.67
C ALA A 121 -7.68 11.50 -25.54
N MET A 122 -8.61 11.95 -24.69
CA MET A 122 -9.93 11.32 -24.54
C MET A 122 -10.77 11.41 -25.82
N GLN A 123 -10.82 12.58 -26.47
CA GLN A 123 -11.51 12.75 -27.75
C GLN A 123 -10.94 11.85 -28.85
N LEU A 124 -9.61 11.68 -28.88
CA LEU A 124 -8.96 10.75 -29.81
C LEU A 124 -9.37 9.30 -29.52
N GLY A 125 -9.37 8.89 -28.24
CA GLY A 125 -9.78 7.55 -27.86
C GLY A 125 -11.26 7.26 -28.16
N GLU A 126 -12.13 8.26 -28.03
CA GLU A 126 -13.53 8.14 -28.43
C GLU A 126 -13.69 7.95 -29.95
N LYS A 127 -12.87 8.65 -30.76
CA LYS A 127 -12.83 8.41 -32.21
C LYS A 127 -12.36 6.99 -32.54
N HIS A 128 -11.34 6.47 -31.84
CA HIS A 128 -10.90 5.08 -32.02
C HIS A 128 -11.99 4.07 -31.63
N ARG A 129 -12.73 4.33 -30.55
CA ARG A 129 -13.89 3.54 -30.14
C ARG A 129 -14.96 3.49 -31.25
N HIS A 130 -15.23 4.61 -31.91
CA HIS A 130 -16.16 4.69 -33.03
C HIS A 130 -15.67 3.99 -34.30
N ILE A 131 -14.40 4.12 -34.67
CA ILE A 131 -13.82 3.51 -35.90
C ILE A 131 -13.83 1.96 -35.81
N GLY A 132 -13.67 1.40 -34.61
CA GLY A 132 -13.81 -0.05 -34.38
C GLY A 132 -15.23 -0.60 -34.53
N CYS A 133 -16.22 0.23 -34.89
CA CYS A 133 -17.58 -0.19 -35.20
C CYS A 133 -17.69 -0.51 -36.70
N THR A 134 -17.45 -1.75 -37.11
CA THR A 134 -17.88 -2.20 -38.43
C THR A 134 -19.41 -2.07 -38.54
N ASN A 135 -19.87 -1.50 -39.66
CA ASN A 135 -21.27 -1.17 -39.98
C ASN A 135 -22.29 -2.19 -39.43
N LEU A 136 -23.06 -1.80 -38.39
CA LEU A 136 -24.41 -2.28 -37.97
C LEU A 136 -24.64 -2.39 -36.44
N ASN A 137 -23.66 -2.16 -35.55
CA ASN A 137 -23.84 -2.35 -34.10
C ASN A 137 -23.45 -1.12 -33.24
N ALA A 138 -24.32 -0.73 -32.31
CA ALA A 138 -24.04 0.29 -31.29
C ALA A 138 -23.08 -0.25 -30.20
N ARG A 139 -21.79 -0.41 -30.53
CA ARG A 139 -20.72 -0.95 -29.67
C ARG A 139 -20.64 -0.24 -28.31
N SER A 140 -20.88 1.07 -28.26
CA SER A 140 -20.83 1.87 -27.02
C SER A 140 -21.83 1.44 -25.94
N SER A 141 -22.92 0.77 -26.30
CA SER A 141 -23.87 0.20 -25.32
C SER A 141 -23.41 -1.12 -24.71
N ARG A 142 -22.39 -1.76 -25.30
CA ARG A 142 -21.95 -3.13 -25.05
C ARG A 142 -20.49 -3.26 -24.63
N SER A 143 -19.73 -2.17 -24.66
CA SER A 143 -18.38 -2.10 -24.11
C SER A 143 -18.33 -1.25 -22.84
N HIS A 144 -17.34 -1.55 -22.01
CA HIS A 144 -17.00 -0.73 -20.84
C HIS A 144 -15.80 0.13 -21.20
N THR A 145 -15.77 1.39 -20.75
CA THR A 145 -14.56 2.21 -20.84
C THR A 145 -14.03 2.58 -19.47
N ILE A 146 -12.71 2.52 -19.31
CA ILE A 146 -12.01 2.87 -18.09
C ILE A 146 -11.00 3.96 -18.43
N PHE A 147 -11.28 5.18 -18.00
CA PHE A 147 -10.29 6.25 -17.97
C PHE A 147 -9.54 6.18 -16.64
N LYS A 148 -8.23 5.99 -16.70
CA LYS A 148 -7.37 5.95 -15.51
C LYS A 148 -6.42 7.14 -15.55
N MET A 149 -6.34 7.84 -14.43
CA MET A 149 -5.31 8.84 -14.17
C MET A 149 -4.45 8.38 -12.99
N VAL A 150 -3.18 8.17 -13.22
CA VAL A 150 -2.16 7.94 -12.19
C VAL A 150 -1.63 9.30 -11.76
N ILE A 151 -1.68 9.56 -10.46
CA ILE A 151 -1.21 10.79 -9.84
C ILE A 151 -0.09 10.41 -8.88
N GLU A 152 1.13 10.70 -9.30
CA GLU A 152 2.30 10.64 -8.41
C GLU A 152 2.52 12.03 -7.84
N SER A 153 2.78 12.10 -6.53
CA SER A 153 3.11 13.37 -5.90
C SER A 153 4.19 13.23 -4.86
N ARG A 154 5.03 14.25 -4.75
CA ARG A 154 6.09 14.34 -3.75
C ARG A 154 6.17 15.76 -3.20
N VAL A 155 6.62 15.90 -1.95
CA VAL A 155 6.90 17.21 -1.36
C VAL A 155 8.10 17.82 -2.09
N ARG A 156 8.01 19.10 -2.42
CA ARG A 156 9.05 19.87 -3.08
C ARG A 156 10.11 20.26 -2.05
N GLY A 157 11.37 19.86 -2.27
CA GLY A 157 12.48 20.16 -1.36
C GLY A 157 13.76 19.38 -1.72
N GLU A 158 14.90 19.85 -1.23
CA GLU A 158 16.23 19.25 -1.49
C GLU A 158 16.49 17.96 -0.70
N GLU A 159 15.65 17.65 0.30
CA GLU A 159 15.76 16.37 1.01
C GLU A 159 15.19 15.24 0.15
N GLU A 160 16.08 14.40 -0.39
CA GLU A 160 15.77 13.12 -1.05
C GLU A 160 15.04 12.09 -0.14
N ASP A 161 14.55 12.50 1.03
CA ASP A 161 13.98 11.66 2.08
C ASP A 161 12.43 11.65 2.12
N HIS A 162 11.79 12.35 1.18
CA HIS A 162 10.34 12.45 1.09
C HIS A 162 9.73 11.24 0.39
N ALA A 163 8.69 10.66 1.02
CA ALA A 163 7.93 9.56 0.45
C ALA A 163 7.15 10.05 -0.79
N VAL A 164 7.17 9.26 -1.86
CA VAL A 164 6.37 9.52 -3.06
C VAL A 164 5.02 8.86 -2.85
N THR A 165 3.92 9.60 -3.01
CA THR A 165 2.59 9.00 -2.96
C THR A 165 2.12 8.70 -4.38
N VAL A 166 1.58 7.51 -4.63
CA VAL A 166 1.07 7.11 -5.95
C VAL A 166 -0.40 6.73 -5.84
N SER A 167 -1.27 7.50 -6.47
CA SER A 167 -2.71 7.24 -6.43
C SER A 167 -3.29 7.00 -7.81
N HIS A 168 -4.36 6.20 -7.86
CA HIS A 168 -5.09 5.90 -9.07
C HIS A 168 -6.51 6.46 -9.01
N LEU A 169 -6.87 7.32 -9.96
CA LEU A 169 -8.26 7.72 -10.21
C LEU A 169 -8.80 6.93 -11.41
N ASN A 170 -9.74 6.02 -11.15
CA ASN A 170 -10.43 5.25 -12.18
C ASN A 170 -11.84 5.81 -12.40
N LEU A 171 -12.15 6.25 -13.61
CA LEU A 171 -13.47 6.74 -14.01
C LEU A 171 -14.03 5.81 -15.10
N VAL A 172 -15.10 5.08 -14.77
CA VAL A 172 -15.59 3.98 -15.59
C VAL A 172 -17.01 4.24 -16.12
N ASP A 173 -17.20 4.11 -17.43
CA ASP A 173 -18.51 4.06 -18.06
C ASP A 173 -18.81 2.61 -18.42
N LEU A 174 -19.73 1.98 -17.68
CA LEU A 174 -20.08 0.58 -17.91
C LEU A 174 -21.02 0.42 -19.10
N ALA A 175 -21.08 -0.78 -19.66
CA ALA A 175 -22.09 -1.19 -20.63
C ALA A 175 -23.51 -1.15 -20.04
N GLY A 176 -24.53 -1.26 -20.90
CA GLY A 176 -25.94 -1.40 -20.48
C GLY A 176 -26.16 -2.63 -19.59
N SER A 177 -26.85 -2.44 -18.46
CA SER A 177 -27.17 -3.52 -17.52
C SER A 177 -28.36 -4.41 -17.92
N GLU A 178 -29.07 -4.06 -18.99
CA GLU A 178 -30.19 -4.83 -19.51
C GLU A 178 -29.74 -6.18 -20.11
N ARG A 179 -30.57 -7.20 -19.94
CA ARG A 179 -30.30 -8.53 -20.52
C ARG A 179 -30.68 -8.56 -21.99
N THR A 180 -29.77 -9.00 -22.84
CA THR A 180 -29.93 -9.13 -24.31
C THR A 180 -30.94 -10.22 -24.73
N ALA A 181 -31.71 -10.80 -23.81
CA ALA A 181 -32.64 -11.90 -24.08
C ALA A 181 -33.82 -11.51 -25.01
N GLU A 182 -34.01 -10.22 -25.29
CA GLU A 182 -35.07 -9.72 -26.19
C GLU A 182 -34.66 -9.60 -27.66
N ALA A 183 -33.39 -9.82 -28.01
CA ALA A 183 -32.94 -9.82 -29.40
C ALA A 183 -33.18 -11.20 -30.06
N ARG A 184 -34.36 -11.38 -30.68
CA ARG A 184 -34.74 -12.54 -31.51
C ARG A 184 -33.85 -12.72 -32.74
N THR A 185 -32.57 -13.03 -32.58
CA THR A 185 -31.70 -13.34 -33.73
C THR A 185 -30.74 -14.49 -33.44
N THR A 186 -30.87 -15.53 -34.26
CA THR A 186 -30.24 -16.85 -34.22
C THR A 186 -28.71 -16.83 -34.45
N GLY A 187 -28.02 -17.82 -33.89
CA GLY A 187 -26.71 -18.31 -34.36
C GLY A 187 -25.48 -17.70 -33.68
N GLU A 188 -25.03 -16.53 -34.13
CA GLU A 188 -23.79 -15.88 -33.65
C GLU A 188 -24.06 -14.73 -32.67
N ARG A 189 -25.15 -14.00 -32.87
CA ARG A 189 -25.62 -12.94 -31.95
C ARG A 189 -26.01 -13.47 -30.57
N PHE A 190 -26.39 -14.73 -30.47
CA PHE A 190 -26.66 -15.40 -29.21
C PHE A 190 -25.37 -15.66 -28.41
N ARG A 191 -24.27 -16.02 -29.09
CA ARG A 191 -22.95 -16.18 -28.46
C ARG A 191 -22.38 -14.83 -28.05
N GLU A 192 -22.49 -13.81 -28.89
CA GLU A 192 -22.08 -12.42 -28.59
C GLU A 192 -22.86 -11.84 -27.39
N GLY A 193 -24.19 -12.03 -27.34
CA GLY A 193 -25.03 -11.60 -26.23
C GLY A 193 -24.72 -12.30 -24.89
N ASN A 194 -24.17 -13.51 -24.94
CA ASN A 194 -23.78 -14.26 -23.74
C ASN A 194 -22.52 -13.65 -23.09
N PHE A 195 -21.53 -13.22 -23.88
CA PHE A 195 -20.28 -12.64 -23.37
C PHE A 195 -20.40 -11.16 -22.95
N ILE A 196 -21.25 -10.36 -23.61
CA ILE A 196 -21.50 -8.95 -23.21
C ILE A 196 -22.02 -8.88 -21.77
N ASN A 197 -22.86 -9.84 -21.37
CA ASN A 197 -23.41 -9.91 -20.03
C ASN A 197 -22.48 -10.59 -19.02
N THR A 198 -21.40 -11.26 -19.45
CA THR A 198 -20.48 -11.96 -18.54
C THR A 198 -19.85 -10.99 -17.55
N SER A 199 -19.30 -9.87 -18.02
CA SER A 199 -18.67 -8.85 -17.18
C SER A 199 -19.63 -8.23 -16.16
N LEU A 200 -20.84 -7.84 -16.56
CA LEU A 200 -21.83 -7.25 -15.65
C LEU A 200 -22.48 -8.29 -14.72
N MET A 201 -22.63 -9.54 -15.17
CA MET A 201 -23.10 -10.64 -14.34
C MET A 201 -22.05 -10.98 -13.27
N ALA A 202 -20.77 -11.07 -13.64
CA ALA A 202 -19.66 -11.26 -12.71
C ALA A 202 -19.58 -10.12 -11.70
N LEU A 203 -19.69 -8.86 -12.15
CA LEU A 203 -19.74 -7.69 -11.28
C LEU A 203 -20.89 -7.77 -10.28
N SER A 204 -22.09 -8.14 -10.74
CA SER A 204 -23.27 -8.29 -9.89
C SER A 204 -23.11 -9.42 -8.86
N ARG A 205 -22.45 -10.53 -9.24
CA ARG A 205 -22.13 -11.64 -8.33
C ARG A 205 -21.13 -11.19 -7.26
N VAL A 206 -20.03 -10.56 -7.65
CA VAL A 206 -19.02 -10.00 -6.73
C VAL A 206 -19.67 -9.05 -5.72
N ILE A 207 -20.50 -8.12 -6.20
CA ILE A 207 -21.22 -7.17 -5.33
C ILE A 207 -22.19 -7.89 -4.38
N SER A 208 -22.93 -8.88 -4.88
CA SER A 208 -23.83 -9.67 -4.05
C SER A 208 -23.09 -10.42 -2.95
N THR A 209 -21.99 -11.09 -3.28
CA THR A 209 -21.15 -11.83 -2.31
C THR A 209 -20.56 -10.89 -1.27
N LEU A 210 -19.96 -9.78 -1.70
CA LEU A 210 -19.41 -8.76 -0.80
C LEU A 210 -20.48 -8.16 0.12
N SER A 211 -21.69 -7.89 -0.40
CA SER A 211 -22.78 -7.28 0.37
C SER A 211 -23.30 -8.15 1.51
N ARG A 212 -23.05 -9.46 1.47
CA ARG A 212 -23.45 -10.42 2.52
C ARG A 212 -22.40 -10.53 3.64
N GLY A 213 -21.23 -9.90 3.47
CA GLY A 213 -20.12 -10.03 4.41
C GLY A 213 -19.52 -11.44 4.44
N GLU A 214 -19.74 -12.24 3.39
CA GLU A 214 -19.15 -13.57 3.27
C GLU A 214 -17.62 -13.42 3.19
N GLN A 215 -16.88 -13.93 4.19
CA GLN A 215 -15.40 -13.93 4.20
C GLN A 215 -14.80 -15.04 3.31
N GLY A 216 -15.56 -15.51 2.33
CA GLY A 216 -15.15 -16.54 1.39
C GLY A 216 -14.30 -15.99 0.24
N PHE A 217 -13.83 -16.89 -0.62
CA PHE A 217 -13.16 -16.54 -1.86
C PHE A 217 -14.12 -15.79 -2.81
N ILE A 218 -13.72 -14.61 -3.26
CA ILE A 218 -14.49 -13.81 -4.22
C ILE A 218 -13.94 -14.06 -5.62
N ASN A 219 -14.80 -14.52 -6.53
CA ASN A 219 -14.43 -14.85 -7.91
C ASN A 219 -14.27 -13.59 -8.80
N TYR A 220 -13.26 -12.75 -8.53
CA TYR A 220 -12.95 -11.62 -9.42
C TYR A 220 -12.50 -12.08 -10.81
N ARG A 221 -12.02 -13.32 -10.94
CA ARG A 221 -11.48 -13.90 -12.17
C ARG A 221 -12.51 -14.23 -13.24
N ASP A 222 -13.80 -14.24 -12.90
CA ASP A 222 -14.90 -14.55 -13.82
C ASP A 222 -15.03 -13.55 -14.99
N SER A 223 -14.46 -12.34 -14.86
CA SER A 223 -14.37 -11.38 -15.96
C SER A 223 -13.14 -10.47 -15.85
N LYS A 224 -12.64 -9.97 -16.97
CA LYS A 224 -11.53 -9.01 -16.97
C LYS A 224 -11.91 -7.71 -16.27
N LEU A 225 -13.17 -7.27 -16.38
CA LEU A 225 -13.67 -6.08 -15.68
C LEU A 225 -13.55 -6.22 -14.16
N THR A 226 -14.06 -7.32 -13.59
CA THR A 226 -14.00 -7.55 -12.14
C THR A 226 -12.58 -7.75 -11.64
N ARG A 227 -11.67 -8.31 -12.45
CA ARG A 227 -10.24 -8.36 -12.10
C ARG A 227 -9.64 -6.96 -12.07
N ILE A 228 -9.85 -6.14 -13.09
CA ILE A 228 -9.31 -4.77 -13.12
C ILE A 228 -9.85 -3.92 -11.96
N LEU A 229 -11.13 -4.10 -11.61
CA LEU A 229 -11.79 -3.38 -10.52
C LEU A 229 -11.70 -4.09 -9.16
N GLN A 230 -10.87 -5.13 -9.04
CA GLN A 230 -10.75 -5.92 -7.80
C GLN A 230 -10.40 -5.03 -6.61
N ASN A 231 -9.48 -4.08 -6.77
CA ASN A 231 -9.08 -3.17 -5.69
C ASN A 231 -10.20 -2.17 -5.33
N SER A 232 -11.07 -1.86 -6.29
CA SER A 232 -12.21 -0.94 -6.12
C SER A 232 -13.39 -1.58 -5.39
N LEU A 233 -13.50 -2.91 -5.37
CA LEU A 233 -14.65 -3.63 -4.81
C LEU A 233 -14.21 -4.46 -3.61
N GLY A 234 -14.26 -3.89 -2.41
CA GLY A 234 -13.82 -4.54 -1.17
C GLY A 234 -12.31 -4.43 -0.89
N GLY A 235 -11.57 -3.64 -1.68
CA GLY A 235 -10.11 -3.46 -1.56
C GLY A 235 -9.69 -2.05 -1.11
N ASN A 236 -8.47 -1.68 -1.51
CA ASN A 236 -7.82 -0.40 -1.26
C ASN A 236 -8.21 0.65 -2.30
N ALA A 237 -9.44 1.15 -2.22
CA ALA A 237 -9.86 2.37 -2.92
C ALA A 237 -11.13 2.98 -2.29
N HIS A 238 -11.25 4.30 -2.32
CA HIS A 238 -12.53 4.97 -2.18
C HIS A 238 -13.35 4.74 -3.45
N THR A 239 -14.54 4.16 -3.31
CA THR A 239 -15.36 3.80 -4.47
C THR A 239 -16.74 4.42 -4.40
N ALA A 240 -17.14 5.07 -5.49
CA ALA A 240 -18.46 5.66 -5.68
C ALA A 240 -19.13 5.05 -6.91
N ILE A 241 -20.44 4.81 -6.82
CA ILE A 241 -21.24 4.23 -7.90
C ILE A 241 -22.40 5.15 -8.20
N VAL A 242 -22.51 5.60 -9.45
CA VAL A 242 -23.66 6.37 -9.92
C VAL A 242 -24.61 5.44 -10.66
N CYS A 243 -25.74 5.14 -10.02
CA CYS A 243 -26.77 4.29 -10.62
C CYS A 243 -27.76 5.15 -11.42
N THR A 244 -27.72 5.08 -12.74
CA THR A 244 -28.60 5.82 -13.63
C THR A 244 -29.84 4.98 -13.99
N VAL A 245 -31.02 5.59 -13.91
CA VAL A 245 -32.31 4.91 -14.11
C VAL A 245 -33.15 5.65 -15.13
N THR A 246 -34.18 4.99 -15.67
CA THR A 246 -35.14 5.60 -16.59
C THR A 246 -36.58 5.29 -16.18
N PRO A 247 -37.50 6.25 -16.27
CA PRO A 247 -38.91 6.00 -15.99
C PRO A 247 -39.54 5.03 -17.01
N SER A 248 -38.95 4.90 -18.20
CA SER A 248 -39.52 4.11 -19.30
C SER A 248 -39.43 2.59 -19.09
N SER A 249 -38.64 2.12 -18.12
CA SER A 249 -38.50 0.69 -17.82
C SER A 249 -38.43 0.43 -16.32
N VAL A 250 -39.59 0.12 -15.74
CA VAL A 250 -39.72 -0.16 -14.31
C VAL A 250 -38.90 -1.38 -13.90
N LEU A 251 -38.85 -2.43 -14.74
CA LEU A 251 -38.11 -3.65 -14.43
C LEU A 251 -36.60 -3.39 -14.32
N GLN A 252 -36.01 -2.71 -15.31
CA GLN A 252 -34.57 -2.43 -15.32
C GLN A 252 -34.18 -1.42 -14.24
N THR A 253 -35.03 -0.42 -14.00
CA THR A 253 -34.87 0.51 -12.87
C THR A 253 -34.89 -0.24 -11.54
N THR A 254 -35.82 -1.18 -11.36
CA THR A 254 -35.87 -2.01 -10.14
C THR A 254 -34.60 -2.85 -9.98
N CYS A 255 -34.10 -3.47 -11.05
CA CYS A 255 -32.83 -4.21 -11.02
C CYS A 255 -31.64 -3.33 -10.63
N THR A 256 -31.57 -2.13 -11.21
CA THR A 256 -30.53 -1.13 -10.93
C THR A 256 -30.57 -0.65 -9.47
N LEU A 257 -31.76 -0.40 -8.93
CA LEU A 257 -31.93 0.00 -7.52
C LEU A 257 -31.58 -1.13 -6.55
N ARG A 258 -31.90 -2.39 -6.88
CA ARG A 258 -31.47 -3.55 -6.09
C ARG A 258 -29.95 -3.69 -6.07
N PHE A 259 -29.30 -3.52 -7.24
CA PHE A 259 -27.85 -3.51 -7.34
C PHE A 259 -27.26 -2.41 -6.44
N ALA A 260 -27.78 -1.19 -6.51
CA ALA A 260 -27.33 -0.07 -5.67
C ALA A 260 -27.47 -0.37 -4.17
N SER A 261 -28.59 -0.96 -3.77
CA SER A 261 -28.86 -1.35 -2.38
C SER A 261 -27.86 -2.39 -1.86
N SER A 262 -27.48 -3.37 -2.68
CA SER A 262 -26.43 -4.34 -2.34
C SER A 262 -25.05 -3.68 -2.29
N ALA A 263 -24.70 -2.88 -3.29
CA ALA A 263 -23.39 -2.24 -3.38
C ALA A 263 -23.11 -1.28 -2.21
N LYS A 264 -24.14 -0.58 -1.70
CA LYS A 264 -24.03 0.30 -0.54
C LYS A 264 -23.55 -0.41 0.74
N LYS A 265 -23.71 -1.73 0.84
CA LYS A 265 -23.30 -2.53 2.01
C LYS A 265 -21.83 -2.93 1.99
N ILE A 266 -21.13 -2.73 0.88
CA ILE A 266 -19.73 -3.12 0.71
C ILE A 266 -18.85 -2.12 1.47
N CYS A 267 -17.92 -2.65 2.27
CA CYS A 267 -16.94 -1.85 2.98
C CYS A 267 -15.55 -2.02 2.35
N ASN A 268 -15.01 -0.94 1.79
CA ASN A 268 -13.63 -0.89 1.31
C ASN A 268 -12.67 -0.50 2.43
N ARG A 269 -11.36 -0.74 2.22
CA ARG A 269 -10.27 -0.40 3.15
C ARG A 269 -9.24 0.49 2.45
N PRO A 270 -9.57 1.75 2.15
CA PRO A 270 -8.65 2.68 1.50
C PRO A 270 -7.47 3.03 2.41
N VAL A 271 -6.27 3.02 1.85
CA VAL A 271 -5.00 3.34 2.49
C VAL A 271 -4.23 4.32 1.60
N VAL A 272 -3.40 5.18 2.21
CA VAL A 272 -2.50 6.07 1.48
C VAL A 272 -1.38 5.23 0.87
N ASN A 273 -1.22 5.31 -0.45
CA ASN A 273 -0.22 4.54 -1.18
C ASN A 273 1.10 5.30 -1.21
N GLU A 274 1.95 5.07 -0.21
CA GLU A 274 3.30 5.62 -0.14
C GLU A 274 4.31 4.64 -0.71
N VAL A 275 4.98 5.05 -1.79
CA VAL A 275 6.15 4.36 -2.34
C VAL A 275 7.38 5.02 -1.73
N VAL A 276 8.00 4.30 -0.79
CA VAL A 276 9.30 4.67 -0.22
C VAL A 276 10.36 3.89 -0.97
N SER A 277 11.26 4.59 -1.67
CA SER A 277 12.42 3.94 -2.29
C SER A 277 13.25 3.22 -1.22
N ASP A 278 13.79 2.04 -1.52
CA ASP A 278 14.69 1.30 -0.60
C ASP A 278 15.85 2.17 -0.10
N SER A 279 16.36 3.07 -0.94
CA SER A 279 17.39 4.05 -0.59
C SER A 279 16.90 5.07 0.45
N THR A 280 15.69 5.60 0.28
CA THR A 280 15.02 6.52 1.21
C THR A 280 14.70 5.81 2.53
N MET A 281 14.24 4.56 2.48
CA MET A 281 13.95 3.76 3.67
C MET A 281 15.22 3.48 4.47
N MET A 282 16.31 3.09 3.80
CA MET A 282 17.62 2.89 4.44
C MET A 282 18.16 4.16 5.07
N ARG A 283 18.02 5.33 4.43
CA ARG A 283 18.46 6.60 4.99
C ARG A 283 17.65 7.02 6.21
N ARG A 284 16.31 6.85 6.17
CA ARG A 284 15.45 7.07 7.35
C ARG A 284 15.86 6.19 8.51
N TYR A 285 16.05 4.88 8.28
CA TYR A 285 16.54 3.98 9.33
C TYR A 285 17.92 4.39 9.84
N HIS A 286 18.82 4.84 8.97
CA HIS A 286 20.15 5.29 9.40
C HIS A 286 20.08 6.55 10.27
N ARG A 287 19.24 7.54 9.90
CA ARG A 287 18.98 8.74 10.71
C ARG A 287 18.38 8.36 12.06
N GLU A 288 17.39 7.47 12.08
CA GLU A 288 16.73 7.05 13.31
C GLU A 288 17.69 6.30 14.25
N ILE A 289 18.54 5.43 13.70
CA ILE A 289 19.63 4.79 14.45
C ILE A 289 20.60 5.83 15.03
N GLN A 290 20.96 6.86 14.26
CA GLN A 290 21.84 7.93 14.76
C GLN A 290 21.18 8.74 15.88
N THR A 291 19.90 9.12 15.73
CA THR A 291 19.15 9.85 16.76
C THR A 291 19.01 9.02 18.04
N LEU A 292 18.68 7.72 17.92
CA LEU A 292 18.60 6.83 19.07
C LEU A 292 19.95 6.67 19.75
N ARG A 293 21.05 6.54 18.99
CA ARG A 293 22.41 6.51 19.54
C ARG A 293 22.78 7.80 20.27
N GLN A 294 22.43 8.96 19.73
CA GLN A 294 22.65 10.25 20.39
C GLN A 294 21.84 10.36 21.67
N LYS A 295 20.57 9.92 21.68
CA LYS A 295 19.72 9.89 22.87
C LYS A 295 20.29 8.96 23.95
N MET A 296 20.79 7.78 23.57
CA MET A 296 21.46 6.88 24.53
C MET A 296 22.71 7.55 25.12
N LYS A 297 23.55 8.15 24.27
CA LYS A 297 24.78 8.82 24.72
C LYS A 297 24.50 10.01 25.64
N ALA A 298 23.50 10.83 25.32
CA ALA A 298 23.08 11.94 26.16
C ALA A 298 22.52 11.47 27.52
N MET A 299 21.86 10.31 27.54
CA MET A 299 21.37 9.69 28.78
C MET A 299 22.51 9.13 29.62
N GLU A 300 23.50 8.50 28.98
CA GLU A 300 24.74 8.04 29.65
C GLU A 300 25.54 9.23 30.21
N ASP A 301 25.78 10.28 29.43
CA ASP A 301 26.52 11.47 29.85
C ASP A 301 25.78 12.24 30.97
N GLY A 302 24.45 12.35 30.88
CA GLY A 302 23.61 12.95 31.92
C GLY A 302 23.60 12.16 33.23
N THR A 303 23.82 10.85 33.16
CA THR A 303 23.94 9.99 34.35
C THR A 303 25.36 10.08 34.93
N LEU A 304 26.38 10.08 34.07
CA LEU A 304 27.79 10.22 34.48
C LEU A 304 28.07 11.55 35.17
N THR A 305 27.55 12.66 34.63
CA THR A 305 27.74 14.00 35.19
C THR A 305 27.11 14.16 36.57
N LYS A 306 25.91 13.62 36.78
CA LYS A 306 25.29 13.58 38.12
C LYS A 306 26.12 12.76 39.12
N THR A 307 26.61 11.60 38.68
CA THR A 307 27.42 10.72 39.54
C THR A 307 28.78 11.35 39.90
N LEU A 308 29.37 12.12 38.98
CA LEU A 308 30.61 12.87 39.22
C LEU A 308 30.39 14.03 40.19
N GLN A 309 29.32 14.82 40.02
CA GLN A 309 28.99 15.90 40.97
C GLN A 309 28.72 15.39 42.38
N GLU A 310 28.01 14.26 42.52
CA GLU A 310 27.80 13.61 43.81
C GLU A 310 29.14 13.20 44.43
N LYS A 311 30.04 12.58 43.65
CA LYS A 311 31.37 12.20 44.13
C LYS A 311 32.22 13.41 44.53
N ASP A 312 32.25 14.48 43.74
CA ASP A 312 33.02 15.68 44.06
C ASP A 312 32.51 16.35 45.35
N SER A 313 31.19 16.40 45.54
CA SER A 313 30.60 16.92 46.79
C SER A 313 30.97 16.06 48.01
N THR A 314 31.04 14.74 47.84
CA THR A 314 31.48 13.83 48.92
C THR A 314 32.97 13.98 49.21
N ILE A 315 33.79 14.18 48.19
CA ILE A 315 35.24 14.41 48.33
C ILE A 315 35.49 15.71 49.09
N GLU A 316 34.83 16.81 48.75
CA GLU A 316 34.97 18.08 49.49
C GLU A 316 34.55 17.97 50.96
N SER A 317 33.47 17.24 51.24
CA SER A 317 33.02 16.98 52.61
C SER A 317 34.04 16.14 53.40
N LEU A 318 34.63 15.12 52.77
CA LEU A 318 35.67 14.30 53.38
C LEU A 318 36.95 15.09 53.62
N SER A 319 37.39 15.92 52.68
CA SER A 319 38.57 16.78 52.82
C SER A 319 38.42 17.76 53.99
N ARG A 320 37.24 18.39 54.14
CA ARG A 320 36.95 19.24 55.30
C ARG A 320 37.03 18.50 56.63
N LYS A 321 36.54 17.26 56.69
CA LYS A 321 36.66 16.41 57.88
C LYS A 321 38.11 16.04 58.18
N VAL A 322 38.92 15.78 57.15
CA VAL A 322 40.37 15.51 57.32
C VAL A 322 41.10 16.72 57.89
N GLU A 323 40.84 17.93 57.37
CA GLU A 323 41.43 19.16 57.91
C GLU A 323 41.03 19.43 59.36
N GLU A 324 39.76 19.21 59.70
CA GLU A 324 39.26 19.37 61.07
C GLU A 324 39.93 18.38 62.03
N LEU A 325 40.04 17.11 61.64
CA LEU A 325 40.73 16.10 62.43
C LEU A 325 42.23 16.42 62.59
N GLN A 326 42.88 16.94 61.56
CA GLN A 326 44.27 17.40 61.64
C GLN A 326 44.43 18.56 62.63
N ARG A 327 43.51 19.53 62.62
CA ARG A 327 43.52 20.64 63.59
C ARG A 327 43.34 20.16 65.02
N GLN A 328 42.41 19.23 65.26
CA GLN A 328 42.22 18.64 66.59
C GLN A 328 43.45 17.88 67.09
N LEU A 329 44.19 17.23 66.18
CA LEU A 329 45.45 16.57 66.52
C LEU A 329 46.54 17.57 66.92
N VAL A 330 46.68 18.69 66.20
CA VAL A 330 47.67 19.75 66.50
C VAL A 330 47.36 20.45 67.83
N VAL A 331 46.09 20.71 68.13
CA VAL A 331 45.67 21.28 69.42
C VAL A 331 45.95 20.31 70.58
N SER A 332 45.88 19.00 70.34
CA SER A 332 46.20 17.97 71.35
C SER A 332 47.71 17.82 71.63
N THR A 333 48.59 18.41 70.79
CA THR A 333 50.06 18.29 70.95
C THR A 333 50.71 19.36 71.84
N HIS A 334 49.98 20.32 72.41
CA HIS A 334 50.53 21.37 73.26
C HIS A 334 50.62 21.07 74.77
N SER A 335 50.47 19.81 75.19
CA SER A 335 50.63 19.43 76.60
C SER A 335 51.36 18.11 76.76
N LEU A 336 52.70 18.14 76.69
CA LEU A 336 53.60 17.17 77.33
C LEU A 336 55.01 17.81 77.55
N PRO A 337 55.63 17.71 78.75
CA PRO A 337 57.02 18.10 78.99
C PRO A 337 58.02 17.08 78.40
N GLN A 338 59.19 17.56 77.99
CA GLN A 338 60.36 16.75 77.62
C GLN A 338 60.77 15.79 78.76
N LEU A 339 60.87 14.48 78.48
CA LEU A 339 62.01 13.64 78.87
C LEU A 339 61.98 12.22 78.21
N MET A 340 63.17 11.78 77.79
CA MET A 340 63.68 10.39 77.65
C MET A 340 63.48 9.56 76.35
N THR A 341 64.64 9.41 75.66
CA THR A 341 65.27 8.20 75.07
C THR A 341 64.61 7.41 73.93
N PRO A 342 65.41 6.87 72.98
CA PRO A 342 64.91 6.14 71.82
C PRO A 342 64.53 4.69 72.17
N ALA A 343 63.35 4.26 71.75
CA ALA A 343 62.86 2.88 71.85
C ALA A 343 62.80 2.21 70.45
N PRO A 344 62.97 0.87 70.34
CA PRO A 344 63.33 0.17 69.11
C PRO A 344 62.15 0.03 68.11
N PRO A 345 62.41 -0.39 66.85
CA PRO A 345 61.36 -0.48 65.84
C PRO A 345 60.40 -1.62 66.17
N VAL A 346 59.11 -1.30 66.31
CA VAL A 346 58.05 -2.29 66.56
C VAL A 346 57.49 -2.75 65.23
N ASP A 347 57.67 -4.04 64.93
CA ASP A 347 57.06 -4.76 63.82
C ASP A 347 55.54 -4.88 64.05
N TRP A 348 54.75 -4.20 63.22
CA TRP A 348 53.28 -4.16 63.33
C TRP A 348 52.60 -5.38 62.68
N ARG A 349 53.34 -6.31 62.08
CA ARG A 349 52.78 -7.53 61.49
C ARG A 349 52.59 -8.66 62.50
N SER A 350 51.92 -8.41 63.62
CA SER A 350 51.27 -9.47 64.39
C SER A 350 50.39 -8.91 65.50
N LYS A 351 49.09 -8.80 65.22
CA LYS A 351 47.97 -9.10 66.13
C LYS A 351 46.65 -8.69 65.49
N ARG A 352 46.19 -9.54 64.58
CA ARG A 352 44.79 -9.57 64.15
C ARG A 352 43.97 -10.00 65.36
N ARG A 353 43.28 -9.06 66.02
CA ARG A 353 42.31 -9.41 67.07
C ARG A 353 41.07 -10.00 66.41
N GLU A 354 40.85 -11.28 66.69
CA GLU A 354 39.60 -11.98 66.47
C GLU A 354 38.49 -11.33 67.32
N THR A 355 37.32 -11.13 66.72
CA THR A 355 36.10 -10.81 67.47
C THR A 355 35.24 -12.07 67.55
N TRP A 356 34.94 -12.47 68.79
CA TRP A 356 34.04 -13.56 69.14
C TRP A 356 32.70 -12.99 69.61
N CYS A 357 31.64 -13.26 68.85
CA CYS A 357 30.24 -13.46 69.24
C CYS A 357 29.46 -13.62 67.92
N GLY A 358 28.71 -14.67 67.62
CA GLY A 358 28.35 -15.91 68.27
C GLY A 358 27.58 -16.74 67.22
N SER A 359 27.78 -18.04 67.26
CA SER A 359 27.52 -19.00 66.19
C SER A 359 26.04 -19.20 65.82
N ARG A 360 25.72 -19.13 64.53
CA ARG A 360 24.75 -20.03 63.86
C ARG A 360 25.32 -20.45 62.49
N PRO A 361 25.06 -21.70 62.06
CA PRO A 361 25.90 -22.41 61.11
C PRO A 361 25.87 -21.78 59.73
N ARG A 362 27.01 -21.87 59.03
CA ARG A 362 27.14 -21.63 57.60
C ARG A 362 26.07 -22.43 56.84
N SER A 363 24.94 -21.82 56.49
CA SER A 363 24.33 -22.13 55.21
C SER A 363 25.25 -21.55 54.16
N ALA A 364 25.72 -22.40 53.25
CA ALA A 364 26.44 -21.99 52.07
C ALA A 364 25.76 -20.76 51.44
N LEU A 365 26.57 -19.77 51.04
CA LEU A 365 26.15 -18.84 49.99
C LEU A 365 25.52 -19.69 48.88
N PRO A 366 24.36 -19.32 48.31
CA PRO A 366 23.99 -19.90 47.04
C PRO A 366 25.14 -19.54 46.10
N VAL A 367 25.90 -20.56 45.70
CA VAL A 367 26.58 -20.57 44.42
C VAL A 367 25.53 -20.02 43.46
N LEU A 368 25.83 -18.92 42.78
CA LEU A 368 25.06 -18.54 41.61
C LEU A 368 25.07 -19.80 40.75
N CYS A 369 23.93 -20.51 40.73
CA CYS A 369 23.73 -21.56 39.75
C CYS A 369 24.02 -20.87 38.43
N MET A 370 25.08 -21.31 37.76
CA MET A 370 25.21 -21.05 36.35
C MET A 370 23.87 -21.45 35.76
N ALA A 371 23.19 -20.49 35.14
CA ALA A 371 21.98 -20.77 34.40
C ALA A 371 22.28 -21.98 33.50
N PRO A 372 21.38 -22.98 33.41
CA PRO A 372 21.57 -24.07 32.48
C PRO A 372 21.80 -23.44 31.10
N ALA A 373 22.88 -23.85 30.45
CA ALA A 373 23.18 -23.40 29.10
C ALA A 373 21.91 -23.55 28.25
N LEU A 374 21.43 -22.44 27.69
CA LEU A 374 20.37 -22.48 26.69
C LEU A 374 20.83 -23.47 25.61
N PRO A 375 19.95 -24.40 25.15
CA PRO A 375 20.32 -25.32 24.10
C PRO A 375 20.73 -24.51 22.88
N VAL A 376 21.96 -24.74 22.41
CA VAL A 376 22.44 -24.20 21.14
C VAL A 376 21.47 -24.69 20.06
N LEU A 377 20.67 -23.76 19.53
CA LEU A 377 19.86 -24.02 18.34
C LEU A 377 20.83 -24.36 17.21
N LYS A 378 20.85 -25.63 16.81
CA LYS A 378 21.53 -26.04 15.58
C LYS A 378 20.85 -25.33 14.41
N PRO A 379 21.62 -24.78 13.45
CA PRO A 379 21.02 -24.25 12.24
C PRO A 379 20.17 -25.35 11.56
N PRO A 380 19.02 -24.99 10.97
CA PRO A 380 18.18 -25.95 10.27
C PRO A 380 18.98 -26.65 9.17
N ARG A 381 18.81 -27.96 9.06
CA ARG A 381 19.39 -28.72 7.94
C ARG A 381 18.85 -28.12 6.63
N PRO A 382 19.66 -28.01 5.57
CA PRO A 382 19.15 -27.68 4.26
C PRO A 382 18.03 -28.67 3.93
N ALA A 383 16.89 -28.13 3.49
CA ALA A 383 15.76 -28.94 3.06
C ALA A 383 16.24 -29.94 2.01
N ASP A 384 15.92 -31.21 2.21
CA ASP A 384 16.08 -32.23 1.18
C ASP A 384 15.25 -31.78 -0.02
N THR A 385 15.94 -31.25 -1.04
CA THR A 385 15.39 -31.14 -2.38
C THR A 385 14.87 -32.52 -2.77
N PRO A 386 13.59 -32.68 -3.11
CA PRO A 386 13.14 -33.94 -3.69
C PRO A 386 13.93 -34.15 -4.98
N GLN A 387 14.82 -35.15 -4.97
CA GLN A 387 15.34 -35.71 -6.20
C GLN A 387 14.14 -36.26 -6.96
N SER A 388 13.71 -35.53 -7.97
CA SER A 388 12.88 -36.09 -9.04
C SER A 388 13.70 -37.18 -9.71
N HIS A 389 13.53 -38.42 -9.25
CA HIS A 389 13.74 -39.58 -10.09
C HIS A 389 12.78 -39.44 -11.27
N LEU A 390 13.31 -38.91 -12.38
CA LEU A 390 12.73 -39.12 -13.70
C LEU A 390 13.00 -40.59 -14.06
N ASP A 391 12.04 -41.45 -13.74
CA ASP A 391 11.93 -42.76 -14.39
C ASP A 391 11.60 -42.52 -15.87
N LEU A 392 12.66 -42.53 -16.67
CA LEU A 392 12.63 -42.51 -18.13
C LEU A 392 12.30 -43.90 -18.69
N SER A 393 11.17 -44.48 -18.26
CA SER A 393 10.78 -45.83 -18.66
C SER A 393 9.28 -45.99 -18.91
N THR A 394 8.62 -45.00 -19.51
CA THR A 394 7.40 -45.26 -20.31
C THR A 394 7.19 -44.12 -21.31
N ILE A 395 7.90 -44.15 -22.44
CA ILE A 395 7.44 -43.50 -23.67
C ILE A 395 6.83 -44.63 -24.49
N GLU A 396 5.51 -44.71 -24.50
CA GLU A 396 4.78 -45.47 -25.52
C GLU A 396 5.09 -44.86 -26.88
N GLU A 397 5.60 -45.69 -27.77
CA GLU A 397 5.66 -45.45 -29.21
C GLU A 397 4.24 -45.16 -29.72
N LEU A 398 4.03 -43.98 -30.28
CA LEU A 398 2.95 -43.75 -31.24
C LEU A 398 3.56 -43.64 -32.65
N PRO A 399 2.92 -44.27 -33.64
CA PRO A 399 3.56 -44.60 -34.91
C PRO A 399 3.67 -43.40 -35.84
N GLU A 400 4.78 -43.38 -36.58
CA GLU A 400 4.95 -42.59 -37.79
C GLU A 400 3.83 -42.89 -38.79
N THR A 401 2.94 -41.92 -39.02
CA THR A 401 2.15 -41.90 -40.25
C THR A 401 2.92 -41.15 -41.32
N THR A 402 3.36 -41.95 -42.26
CA THR A 402 3.86 -41.61 -43.59
C THR A 402 3.01 -40.58 -44.33
N SER A 403 3.74 -39.72 -45.03
CA SER A 403 3.37 -38.95 -46.21
C SER A 403 2.27 -39.55 -47.08
N THR A 404 1.36 -38.70 -47.58
CA THR A 404 1.05 -38.62 -49.02
C THR A 404 0.10 -37.47 -49.36
N SER A 405 0.39 -36.81 -50.48
CA SER A 405 -0.41 -35.85 -51.27
C SER A 405 -0.47 -34.41 -50.81
#